data_AF-A0A1R3H989-F1
#
_entry.id   AF-A0A1R3H989-F1
#
_cell.length_a   1.000
_cell.length_b   1.000
_cell.length_c   1.000
_cell.angle_alpha   90.00
_cell.angle_beta   90.00
_cell.angle_gamma   90.00
#
_symmetry.space_group_name_H-M   'P 1'
#
loop_
_entity.id
_entity.type
_entity.pdbx_description
1 polymer ?
#
loop_
_entity_poly.entity_id
_entity_poly.type
_entity_poly.pdbx_seq_one_letter_code
_entity_poly.pdbx_strand_id
1 'polypeptide(L)'
;MGSRALLMLSNFKFKPSFAFSSSSKSFFLINKNPKVRNLSTKTRSSLEPPDVPRLAETARISLSPNEVEEFAPKIQQVIDWFGQLQAVDLDNVEPAIRADTQGDNLREDVPETFENKEALIASIPSYEEPYIKVPKVLNKE
;
A
#
# COMPACT_ATOMS: atom_id res chain seq x y z
N MET A 1 19.36 -32.02 50.99
CA MET A 1 19.58 -31.13 49.83
C MET A 1 18.82 -31.69 48.65
N GLY A 2 17.75 -31.02 48.20
CA GLY A 2 16.95 -31.47 47.05
C GLY A 2 15.46 -31.18 47.21
N SER A 3 15.09 -29.91 47.38
CA SER A 3 13.68 -29.48 47.43
C SER A 3 13.09 -29.48 46.02
N ARG A 4 12.05 -30.29 45.80
CA ARG A 4 11.26 -30.36 44.56
C ARG A 4 10.34 -29.14 44.50
N ALA A 5 10.56 -28.25 43.53
CA ALA A 5 9.71 -27.10 43.29
C ALA A 5 8.40 -27.52 42.60
N LEU A 6 7.29 -27.05 43.16
CA LEU A 6 5.92 -27.28 42.73
C LEU A 6 5.55 -26.28 41.61
N LEU A 7 5.09 -26.78 40.47
CA LEU A 7 4.55 -25.96 39.37
C LEU A 7 3.17 -25.41 39.78
N MET A 8 3.06 -24.08 39.89
CA MET A 8 1.78 -23.40 40.06
C MET A 8 1.26 -22.94 38.70
N LEU A 9 0.18 -23.59 38.24
CA LEU A 9 -0.75 -23.03 37.24
C LEU A 9 -1.64 -22.00 37.95
N SER A 10 -1.78 -20.81 37.38
CA SER A 10 -2.86 -19.87 37.74
C SER A 10 -3.43 -19.12 36.53
N ASN A 11 -4.47 -19.73 35.97
CA ASN A 11 -5.74 -19.16 35.51
C ASN A 11 -5.74 -17.78 34.83
N PHE A 12 -5.70 -17.80 33.49
CA PHE A 12 -6.14 -16.69 32.63
C PHE A 12 -7.69 -16.65 32.60
N LYS A 13 -8.31 -15.69 33.29
CA LYS A 13 -9.77 -15.48 33.27
C LYS A 13 -10.17 -14.62 32.08
N PHE A 14 -10.68 -15.27 31.03
CA PHE A 14 -11.42 -14.66 29.93
C PHE A 14 -12.73 -14.07 30.46
N LYS A 15 -13.00 -12.78 30.24
CA LYS A 15 -14.31 -12.15 30.48
C LYS A 15 -14.87 -11.61 29.17
N PRO A 16 -15.94 -12.18 28.61
CA PRO A 16 -16.77 -11.49 27.64
C PRO A 16 -17.98 -10.89 28.35
N SER A 17 -18.05 -9.57 28.42
CA SER A 17 -19.28 -8.84 28.75
C SER A 17 -19.92 -8.37 27.45
N PHE A 18 -20.76 -9.22 26.85
CA PHE A 18 -21.66 -8.82 25.78
C PHE A 18 -22.92 -8.21 26.41
N ALA A 19 -23.08 -6.89 26.28
CA ALA A 19 -24.35 -6.22 26.52
C ALA A 19 -24.90 -5.78 25.15
N PHE A 20 -25.86 -6.54 24.64
CA PHE A 20 -26.60 -6.21 23.43
C PHE A 20 -27.71 -5.21 23.79
N SER A 21 -27.47 -3.92 23.58
CA SER A 21 -28.53 -2.91 23.63
C SER A 21 -28.98 -2.58 22.22
N SER A 22 -30.19 -3.02 21.88
CA SER A 22 -30.88 -2.62 20.66
C SER A 22 -31.24 -1.14 20.72
N SER A 23 -30.83 -0.36 19.72
CA SER A 23 -31.53 0.89 19.40
C SER A 23 -31.42 1.22 17.92
N SER A 24 -32.53 0.93 17.23
CA SER A 24 -33.23 1.82 16.30
C SER A 24 -32.44 2.55 15.21
N LYS A 25 -32.58 1.98 14.00
CA LYS A 25 -32.77 2.64 12.68
C LYS A 25 -31.90 3.87 12.38
N SER A 26 -30.95 3.70 11.47
CA SER A 26 -30.54 4.78 10.56
C SER A 26 -30.65 4.28 9.13
N PHE A 27 -31.55 4.93 8.38
CA PHE A 27 -31.70 4.80 6.94
C PHE A 27 -30.42 5.33 6.28
N PHE A 28 -29.62 4.44 5.69
CA PHE A 28 -28.56 4.86 4.78
C PHE A 28 -29.00 4.62 3.34
N LEU A 29 -29.24 5.72 2.64
CA LEU A 29 -29.35 5.75 1.19
C LEU A 29 -27.97 5.44 0.60
N ILE A 30 -27.79 4.19 0.16
CA ILE A 30 -26.62 3.76 -0.60
C ILE A 30 -26.64 4.50 -1.93
N ASN A 31 -25.69 5.42 -2.14
CA ASN A 31 -25.44 5.99 -3.46
C ASN A 31 -24.77 4.91 -4.34
N LYS A 32 -25.57 4.21 -5.15
CA LYS A 32 -25.17 3.10 -6.03
C LYS A 32 -24.38 3.52 -7.28
N ASN A 33 -23.73 4.67 -7.29
CA ASN A 33 -22.94 5.11 -8.44
C ASN A 33 -21.44 5.07 -8.12
N PRO A 34 -20.78 3.89 -8.15
CA PRO A 34 -19.34 3.89 -8.37
C PRO A 34 -19.16 4.48 -9.76
N LYS A 35 -18.67 5.72 -9.84
CA LYS A 35 -18.24 6.31 -11.09
C LYS A 35 -17.02 5.50 -11.53
N VAL A 36 -17.25 4.39 -12.23
CA VAL A 36 -16.22 3.57 -12.87
C VAL A 36 -15.46 4.53 -13.77
N ARG A 37 -14.21 4.80 -13.39
CA ARG A 37 -13.34 5.65 -14.19
C ARG A 37 -12.91 4.79 -15.36
N ASN A 38 -13.64 4.88 -16.47
CA ASN A 38 -13.23 4.29 -17.73
C ASN A 38 -11.99 5.07 -18.21
N LEU A 39 -10.80 4.62 -17.79
CA LEU A 39 -9.55 5.14 -18.31
C LEU A 39 -9.36 4.54 -19.71
N SER A 40 -9.98 5.19 -20.71
CA SER A 40 -9.67 4.91 -22.11
C SER A 40 -8.28 5.47 -22.41
N THR A 41 -7.25 4.67 -22.14
CA THR A 41 -5.91 4.94 -22.67
C THR A 41 -5.96 4.65 -24.16
N LYS A 42 -5.77 5.69 -24.99
CA LYS A 42 -5.66 5.56 -26.45
C LYS A 42 -4.56 4.55 -26.79
N THR A 43 -4.93 3.37 -27.26
CA THR A 43 -4.03 2.29 -27.67
C THR A 43 -3.09 2.80 -28.76
N ARG A 44 -1.81 3.03 -28.42
CA ARG A 44 -0.73 3.04 -29.42
C ARG A 44 -0.37 1.57 -29.62
N SER A 45 -0.62 1.05 -30.82
CA SER A 45 -0.42 -0.35 -31.21
C SER A 45 1.03 -0.79 -31.31
N SER A 46 1.98 0.08 -30.96
CA SER A 46 3.41 -0.22 -30.94
C SER A 46 3.97 0.25 -29.60
N LEU A 47 4.50 -0.69 -28.83
CA LEU A 47 5.22 -0.37 -27.59
C LEU A 47 6.46 0.43 -27.99
N GLU A 48 6.46 1.73 -27.70
CA GLU A 48 7.68 2.54 -27.85
C GLU A 48 8.76 1.98 -26.93
N PRO A 49 10.05 1.96 -27.35
CA PRO A 49 11.13 1.54 -26.49
C PRO A 49 11.08 2.28 -25.14
N PRO A 50 11.26 1.59 -24.01
CA PRO A 50 11.16 2.23 -22.70
C PRO A 50 12.25 3.28 -22.53
N ASP A 51 11.85 4.50 -22.22
CA ASP A 51 12.75 5.59 -21.82
C ASP A 51 13.20 5.36 -20.36
N VAL A 52 14.30 4.61 -20.21
CA VAL A 52 14.86 4.23 -18.90
C VAL A 52 15.24 5.45 -18.06
N PRO A 53 15.90 6.50 -18.58
CA PRO A 53 16.16 7.73 -17.83
C PRO A 53 14.90 8.36 -17.23
N ARG A 54 13.84 8.50 -18.02
CA ARG A 54 12.57 9.08 -17.54
C ARG A 54 11.87 8.19 -16.51
N LEU A 55 11.92 6.88 -16.68
CA LEU A 55 11.39 5.93 -15.71
C LEU A 55 12.12 6.03 -14.36
N ALA A 56 13.45 6.14 -14.40
CA ALA A 56 14.27 6.31 -13.20
C ALA A 56 13.96 7.61 -12.45
N GLU A 57 13.77 8.72 -13.18
CA GLU A 57 13.36 9.99 -12.58
C GLU A 57 11.98 9.89 -11.90
N THR A 58 11.04 9.18 -12.53
CA THR A 58 9.69 8.96 -11.99
C THR A 58 9.74 8.12 -10.72
N ALA A 59 10.61 7.11 -10.68
CA ALA A 59 10.81 6.24 -9.52
C ALA A 59 11.75 6.84 -8.44
N ARG A 60 12.32 8.03 -8.68
CA ARG A 60 13.33 8.67 -7.81
C ARG A 60 14.59 7.80 -7.62
N ILE A 61 14.97 7.06 -8.66
CA ILE A 61 16.18 6.22 -8.69
C ILE A 61 17.26 6.97 -9.47
N SER A 62 18.45 7.08 -8.90
CA SER A 62 19.62 7.64 -9.60
C SER A 62 20.32 6.53 -10.36
N LEU A 63 20.53 6.71 -11.67
CA LEU A 63 21.23 5.76 -12.53
C LEU A 63 22.39 6.46 -13.25
N SER A 64 23.51 5.74 -13.41
CA SER A 64 24.60 6.13 -14.29
C SER A 64 24.30 5.79 -15.75
N PRO A 65 24.97 6.43 -16.74
CA PRO A 65 24.78 6.11 -18.15
C PRO A 65 25.05 4.64 -18.49
N ASN A 66 26.06 4.03 -17.84
CA ASN A 66 26.40 2.62 -18.04
C ASN A 66 25.29 1.68 -17.55
N GLU A 67 24.69 1.98 -16.39
CA GLU A 67 23.57 1.21 -15.85
C GLU A 67 22.32 1.35 -16.72
N VAL A 68 22.11 2.51 -17.35
CA VAL A 68 21.02 2.70 -18.30
C VAL A 68 21.18 1.78 -19.51
N GLU A 69 22.38 1.68 -20.08
CA GLU A 69 22.66 0.77 -21.20
C GLU A 69 22.49 -0.71 -20.80
N GLU A 70 22.85 -1.06 -19.56
CA GLU A 70 22.69 -2.43 -19.05
C GLU A 70 21.22 -2.80 -18.77
N PHE A 71 20.43 -1.87 -18.23
CA PHE A 71 19.05 -2.13 -17.82
C PHE A 71 18.04 -2.01 -18.96
N ALA A 72 18.31 -1.18 -19.97
CA ALA A 72 17.44 -1.02 -21.13
C ALA A 72 17.01 -2.35 -21.78
N PRO A 73 17.91 -3.27 -22.17
CA PRO A 73 17.50 -4.53 -22.79
C PRO A 73 16.75 -5.46 -21.83
N LYS A 74 17.08 -5.43 -20.52
CA LYS A 74 16.41 -6.25 -19.51
C LYS A 74 14.95 -5.81 -19.31
N ILE A 75 14.72 -4.50 -19.25
CA ILE A 75 13.37 -3.94 -19.14
C ILE A 75 12.57 -4.24 -20.41
N GLN A 76 13.19 -4.11 -21.58
CA GLN A 76 12.56 -4.45 -22.85
C GLN A 76 12.10 -5.91 -22.88
N GLN A 77 12.94 -6.86 -22.46
CA GLN A 77 12.57 -8.28 -22.40
C GLN A 77 11.36 -8.54 -21.49
N VAL A 78 11.26 -7.85 -20.36
CA VAL A 78 10.11 -7.97 -19.44
C VAL A 78 8.84 -7.43 -20.11
N ILE A 79 8.92 -6.27 -20.77
CA ILE A 79 7.78 -5.68 -21.50
C ILE A 79 7.33 -6.59 -22.63
N ASP A 80 8.25 -7.16 -23.41
CA ASP A 80 7.95 -8.08 -24.50
C ASP A 80 7.26 -9.35 -23.98
N TRP A 81 7.69 -9.85 -22.82
CA TRP A 81 7.03 -10.97 -22.14
C TRP A 81 5.60 -10.64 -21.72
N PHE A 82 5.36 -9.47 -21.12
CA PHE A 82 4.01 -8.99 -20.80
C PHE A 82 3.15 -8.71 -22.05
N GLY A 83 3.78 -8.39 -23.18
CA GLY A 83 3.11 -8.20 -24.47
C GLY A 83 2.30 -9.41 -24.92
N GLN A 84 2.66 -10.62 -24.46
CA GLN A 84 1.89 -11.85 -24.74
C GLN A 84 0.45 -11.78 -24.23
N LEU A 85 0.18 -11.00 -23.17
CA LEU A 85 -1.17 -10.83 -22.62
C LEU A 85 -2.11 -10.05 -23.55
N GLN A 86 -1.57 -9.27 -24.50
CA GLN A 86 -2.39 -8.53 -25.48
C GLN A 86 -3.10 -9.44 -26.49
N ALA A 87 -2.67 -10.69 -26.63
CA ALA A 87 -3.31 -11.67 -27.50
C ALA A 87 -4.58 -12.29 -26.88
N VAL A 88 -4.85 -12.04 -25.60
CA VAL A 88 -6.01 -12.59 -24.88
C VAL A 88 -7.19 -11.63 -24.99
N ASP A 89 -8.35 -12.16 -25.37
CA ASP A 89 -9.61 -11.40 -25.40
C ASP A 89 -10.13 -11.18 -23.96
N LEU A 90 -10.39 -9.92 -23.61
CA LEU A 90 -10.83 -9.48 -22.28
C LEU A 90 -12.13 -8.66 -22.34
N ASP A 91 -12.83 -8.59 -23.49
CA ASP A 91 -13.98 -7.69 -23.71
C ASP A 91 -15.12 -7.89 -22.70
N ASN A 92 -15.27 -9.10 -22.14
CA ASN A 92 -16.35 -9.45 -21.22
C ASN A 92 -15.86 -9.85 -19.81
N VAL A 93 -14.60 -9.55 -19.47
CA VAL A 93 -14.01 -9.93 -18.17
C VAL A 93 -13.86 -8.69 -17.29
N GLU A 94 -14.54 -8.70 -16.15
CA GLU A 94 -14.40 -7.64 -15.14
C GLU A 94 -13.01 -7.68 -14.46
N PRO A 95 -12.34 -6.54 -14.23
CA PRO A 95 -11.04 -6.50 -13.56
C PRO A 95 -11.08 -7.04 -12.13
N ALA A 96 -10.13 -7.91 -11.79
CA ALA A 96 -9.96 -8.42 -10.43
C ALA A 96 -9.15 -7.41 -9.57
N ILE A 97 -9.85 -6.61 -8.74
CA ILE A 97 -9.22 -5.57 -7.91
C ILE A 97 -8.60 -6.15 -6.63
N ARG A 98 -9.22 -7.16 -6.03
CA ARG A 98 -8.78 -7.81 -4.80
C ARG A 98 -9.13 -9.29 -4.83
N ALA A 99 -8.28 -10.13 -4.23
CA ALA A 99 -8.48 -11.58 -4.20
C ALA A 99 -9.61 -12.01 -3.24
N ASP A 100 -9.81 -11.27 -2.15
CA ASP A 100 -10.91 -11.46 -1.20
C ASP A 100 -12.04 -10.45 -1.45
N THR A 101 -13.27 -10.88 -1.20
CA THR A 101 -14.49 -10.05 -1.34
C THR A 101 -15.03 -9.66 0.04
N GLN A 102 -14.16 -9.37 1.01
CA GLN A 102 -14.65 -8.93 2.33
C GLN A 102 -15.09 -7.47 2.28
N GLY A 103 -16.36 -7.23 2.64
CA GLY A 103 -17.01 -5.92 2.59
C GLY A 103 -16.32 -4.85 3.45
N ASP A 104 -16.92 -3.66 3.44
CA ASP A 104 -16.39 -2.42 4.03
C ASP A 104 -15.74 -2.64 5.40
N ASN A 105 -14.41 -2.67 5.41
CA ASN A 105 -13.61 -2.70 6.63
C ASN A 105 -13.37 -1.25 7.06
N LEU A 106 -14.36 -0.68 7.75
CA LEU A 106 -14.28 0.66 8.31
C LEU A 106 -13.63 0.59 9.69
N ARG A 107 -12.67 1.48 9.92
CA ARG A 107 -12.13 1.73 11.25
C ARG A 107 -13.15 2.55 12.06
N GLU A 108 -13.38 2.16 13.31
CA GLU A 108 -14.19 2.95 14.26
C GLU A 108 -13.59 4.34 14.49
N ASP A 109 -14.44 5.37 14.58
CA ASP A 109 -14.01 6.76 14.79
C ASP A 109 -13.77 7.05 16.28
N VAL A 110 -12.78 6.37 16.86
CA VAL A 110 -12.36 6.56 18.26
C VAL A 110 -10.92 7.11 18.28
N PRO A 111 -10.63 8.15 19.08
CA PRO A 111 -9.28 8.67 19.20
C PRO A 111 -8.39 7.70 19.98
N GLU A 112 -7.23 7.37 19.40
CA GLU A 112 -6.22 6.55 20.04
C GLU A 112 -4.93 7.37 20.27
N THR A 113 -4.39 7.29 21.48
CA THR A 113 -3.10 7.94 21.79
C THR A 113 -1.98 6.99 21.44
N PHE A 114 -1.09 7.40 20.55
CA PHE A 114 0.13 6.64 20.27
C PHE A 114 1.16 6.86 21.38
N GLU A 115 1.52 5.80 22.09
CA GLU A 115 2.36 5.87 23.30
C GLU A 115 3.86 5.99 23.00
N ASN A 116 4.34 5.48 21.86
CA ASN A 116 5.78 5.31 21.61
C ASN A 116 6.36 6.35 20.64
N LYS A 117 6.21 7.63 20.96
CA LYS A 117 6.69 8.74 20.10
C LYS A 117 8.21 8.79 20.04
N GLU A 118 8.86 8.41 21.14
CA GLU A 118 10.31 8.42 21.30
C GLU A 118 10.98 7.45 20.32
N ALA A 119 10.42 6.26 20.12
CA ALA A 119 10.94 5.30 19.13
C ALA A 119 10.81 5.81 17.69
N LEU A 120 9.75 6.56 17.38
CA LEU A 120 9.59 7.18 16.06
C LEU A 120 10.70 8.21 15.83
N ILE A 121 10.94 9.09 16.81
CA ILE A 121 11.98 10.13 16.70
C ILE A 121 13.36 9.51 16.59
N ALA A 122 13.65 8.46 17.36
CA ALA A 122 14.91 7.73 17.29
C ALA A 122 15.19 7.08 15.92
N SER A 123 14.15 6.81 15.11
CA SER A 123 14.30 6.25 13.76
C SER A 123 14.65 7.30 12.69
N ILE A 124 14.54 8.59 13.02
CA ILE A 124 14.69 9.68 12.05
C ILE A 124 16.16 10.07 11.92
N PRO A 125 16.75 10.04 10.71
CA PRO A 125 18.17 10.34 10.52
C PRO A 125 18.59 11.76 10.94
N SER A 126 17.71 12.76 10.76
CA SER A 126 17.99 14.15 11.12
C SER A 126 16.71 14.88 11.50
N TYR A 127 16.70 15.47 12.69
CA TYR A 127 15.58 16.24 13.21
C TYR A 127 16.10 17.39 14.09
N GLU A 128 15.26 18.39 14.31
CA GLU A 128 15.46 19.52 15.21
C GLU A 128 14.12 19.76 15.90
N GLU A 129 13.96 19.38 17.17
CA GLU A 129 12.66 19.35 17.82
C GLU A 129 11.88 20.67 17.65
N PRO A 130 10.60 20.64 17.23
CA PRO A 130 9.71 19.49 16.96
C PRO A 130 9.66 19.03 15.48
N TYR A 131 10.63 19.39 14.64
CA TYR A 131 10.60 19.25 13.18
C TYR A 131 11.57 18.20 12.62
N ILE A 132 11.19 17.61 11.48
CA ILE A 132 12.10 16.77 10.67
C ILE A 132 12.90 17.66 9.74
N LYS A 133 14.22 17.47 9.72
CA LYS A 133 15.10 18.26 8.87
C LYS A 133 15.19 17.64 7.48
N VAL A 134 14.75 18.40 6.47
CA VAL A 134 14.84 18.01 5.06
C VAL A 134 15.61 19.06 4.25
N PRO A 135 16.26 18.67 3.13
CA PRO A 135 16.83 19.63 2.21
C PRO A 135 15.76 20.62 1.73
N LYS A 136 16.16 21.89 1.59
CA LYS A 136 15.26 22.94 1.11
C LYS A 136 14.74 22.59 -0.28
N VAL A 137 13.43 22.63 -0.45
CA VAL A 137 12.80 22.47 -1.77
C VAL A 137 13.14 23.70 -2.61
N LEU A 138 13.90 23.48 -3.68
CA LEU A 138 14.16 24.47 -4.72
C LEU A 138 13.22 24.16 -5.89
N ASN A 139 12.51 25.17 -6.39
CA ASN A 139 11.76 25.02 -7.63
C ASN A 139 12.78 24.95 -8.77
N LYS A 140 12.74 23.88 -9.57
CA LYS A 140 13.39 23.88 -10.89
C LYS A 140 12.53 24.74 -11.81
N GLU A 141 13.09 25.81 -12.35
CA GLU A 141 12.54 26.50 -13.52
C GLU A 141 12.66 25.62 -14.76
#